data_AF-A0A093R9U5-F1
#
_entry.id   AF-A0A093R9U5-F1
#
_cell.length_a   1.000
_cell.length_b   1.000
_cell.length_c   1.000
_cell.angle_alpha   90.00
_cell.angle_beta   90.00
_cell.angle_gamma   90.00
#
_symmetry.space_group_name_H-M   'P 1'
#
loop_
_entity.id
_entity.type
_entity.pdbx_description
1 polymer ?
#
loop_
_entity_poly.entity_id
_entity_poly.type
_entity_poly.pdbx_seq_one_letter_code
_entity_poly.pdbx_strand_id
1 'polypeptide(L)'
;RALKSCGQGGTAHVKLVVEWDKETKDYLFVNTEEEYIPDSESVRQQRELHHQPQTCTLSQCFQLYTKEEQLAPDDAWRCPHCKQLQQGSITLSLWTLPDVLIIHLKRFRQEGDRRMKLQNMVKFPLSGLDMTPHV
;
A
#
# COMPACT_ATOMS: atom_id res chain seq x y z
N ARG A 1 20.35 23.26 -13.44
CA ARG A 1 20.28 21.77 -13.47
C ARG A 1 20.52 21.25 -12.06
N ALA A 2 19.50 20.73 -11.39
CA ALA A 2 19.66 20.02 -10.12
C ALA A 2 19.03 18.63 -10.26
N LEU A 3 19.86 17.58 -10.28
CA LEU A 3 19.39 16.20 -10.22
C LEU A 3 19.12 15.87 -8.75
N LYS A 4 17.86 15.65 -8.40
CA LYS A 4 17.46 15.17 -7.07
C LYS A 4 17.14 13.68 -7.19
N SER A 5 17.89 12.83 -6.49
CA SER A 5 17.56 11.40 -6.39
C SER A 5 16.29 11.22 -5.54
N CYS A 6 15.36 10.40 -6.01
CA CYS A 6 14.21 9.98 -5.21
C CYS A 6 14.65 8.92 -4.17
N GLY A 7 14.09 8.98 -2.97
CA GLY A 7 14.38 8.05 -1.88
C GLY A 7 13.95 6.60 -2.15
N GLN A 8 14.41 5.68 -1.31
CA GLN A 8 14.16 4.24 -1.43
C GLN A 8 12.66 3.94 -1.24
N GLY A 9 12.00 3.47 -2.30
CA GLY A 9 10.58 3.08 -2.20
C GLY A 9 9.83 2.84 -3.52
N GLY A 10 10.48 3.01 -4.68
CA GLY A 10 9.89 2.71 -5.99
C GLY A 10 10.94 2.27 -7.01
N THR A 11 10.50 1.83 -8.18
CA THR A 11 11.38 1.56 -9.33
C THR A 11 12.25 2.78 -9.63
N ALA A 12 13.53 2.56 -9.93
CA ALA A 12 14.46 3.65 -10.25
C ALA A 12 13.91 4.48 -11.43
N HIS A 13 13.72 5.78 -11.21
CA HIS A 13 13.20 6.69 -12.22
C HIS A 13 13.98 8.01 -12.19
N VAL A 14 14.12 8.63 -13.36
CA VAL A 14 14.77 9.93 -13.53
C VAL A 14 13.69 11.00 -13.53
N LYS A 15 13.74 11.92 -12.56
CA LYS A 15 12.91 13.13 -12.56
C LYS A 15 13.68 14.27 -13.21
N LEU A 16 13.22 14.74 -14.36
CA LEU A 16 13.70 15.96 -15.00
C LEU A 16 12.79 17.11 -14.58
N VAL A 17 13.36 18.15 -13.97
CA VAL A 17 12.68 19.41 -13.71
C VAL A 17 13.36 20.47 -14.56
N VAL A 18 12.58 21.12 -15.41
CA VAL A 18 13.04 22.25 -16.22
C VAL A 18 12.32 23.48 -15.68
N GLU A 19 13.11 24.47 -15.29
CA GLU A 19 12.63 25.75 -14.78
C GLU A 19 12.96 26.81 -15.81
N TRP A 20 12.00 27.68 -16.09
CA TRP A 20 12.15 28.84 -16.95
C TRP A 20 11.84 30.08 -16.12
N ASP A 21 12.55 31.18 -16.36
CA ASP A 21 12.16 32.48 -15.86
C ASP A 21 10.86 32.95 -16.55
N LYS A 22 10.22 33.95 -15.96
CA LYS A 22 8.91 34.44 -16.43
C LYS A 22 8.99 34.95 -17.87
N GLU A 23 10.01 35.73 -18.23
CA GLU A 23 10.15 36.30 -19.58
C GLU A 23 10.34 35.19 -20.62
N THR A 24 11.21 34.22 -20.34
CA THR A 24 11.43 33.07 -21.23
C THR A 24 10.18 32.20 -21.36
N LYS A 25 9.45 31.98 -20.26
CA LYS A 25 8.18 31.22 -20.30
C LYS A 25 7.14 31.95 -21.15
N ASP A 26 6.96 33.24 -20.91
CA ASP A 26 5.96 34.05 -21.61
C ASP A 26 6.31 34.19 -23.10
N TYR A 27 7.60 34.24 -23.46
CA TYR A 27 8.06 34.27 -24.86
C TYR A 27 7.93 32.93 -25.59
N LEU A 28 8.31 31.82 -24.95
CA LEU A 28 8.29 30.50 -25.60
C LEU A 28 6.91 29.86 -25.63
N PHE A 29 6.06 30.18 -24.65
CA PHE A 29 4.79 29.50 -24.42
C PHE A 29 3.59 30.46 -24.37
N VAL A 30 3.64 31.55 -25.16
CA VAL A 30 2.67 32.66 -25.24
C VAL A 30 1.19 32.22 -25.18
N ASN A 31 0.84 31.04 -25.68
CA ASN A 31 -0.53 30.51 -25.78
C ASN A 31 -0.71 29.10 -25.13
N THR A 32 -0.03 28.78 -24.04
CA THR A 32 -0.09 27.39 -23.49
C THR A 32 -1.44 27.00 -22.88
N GLU A 33 -2.32 27.95 -22.58
CA GLU A 33 -3.55 27.65 -21.84
C GLU A 33 -4.53 26.73 -22.60
N GLU A 34 -4.35 26.56 -23.92
CA GLU A 34 -5.23 25.75 -24.77
C GLU A 34 -4.57 24.55 -25.46
N GLU A 35 -3.25 24.36 -25.33
CA GLU A 35 -2.56 23.27 -26.02
C GLU A 35 -2.73 21.95 -25.23
N TYR A 36 -3.71 21.14 -25.62
CA TYR A 36 -3.87 19.78 -25.11
C TYR A 36 -2.68 18.93 -25.56
N ILE A 37 -1.76 18.66 -24.63
CA ILE A 37 -0.67 17.71 -24.86
C ILE A 37 -1.22 16.31 -24.57
N PRO A 38 -1.40 15.45 -25.58
CA PRO A 38 -1.86 14.08 -25.33
C PRO A 38 -0.81 13.34 -24.50
N ASP A 39 -1.28 12.66 -23.45
CA ASP A 39 -0.43 11.76 -22.66
C ASP A 39 0.21 10.72 -23.60
N SER A 40 1.53 10.57 -23.48
CA SER A 40 2.26 9.49 -24.17
C SER A 40 1.68 8.13 -23.81
N GLU A 41 1.77 7.17 -24.74
CA GLU A 41 1.35 5.79 -24.52
C GLU A 41 1.94 5.19 -23.24
N SER A 42 3.21 5.51 -22.93
CA SER A 42 3.87 5.03 -21.72
C SER A 42 3.22 5.54 -20.42
N VAL A 43 2.68 6.76 -20.43
CA VAL A 43 1.94 7.33 -19.28
C VAL A 43 0.62 6.59 -19.08
N ARG A 44 -0.07 6.25 -20.18
CA ARG A 44 -1.33 5.50 -20.15
C ARG A 44 -1.11 4.07 -19.66
N GLN A 45 -0.13 3.35 -20.22
CA GLN A 45 0.23 2.00 -19.79
C GLN A 45 0.64 1.95 -18.32
N GLN A 46 1.45 2.91 -17.86
CA GLN A 46 1.84 2.96 -16.45
C GLN A 46 0.64 3.25 -15.54
N ARG A 47 -0.30 4.12 -15.96
CA ARG A 47 -1.57 4.32 -15.23
C ARG A 47 -2.40 3.05 -15.18
N GLU A 48 -2.51 2.30 -16.27
CA GLU A 48 -3.26 1.04 -16.34
C GLU A 48 -2.64 -0.07 -15.47
N LEU A 49 -1.30 -0.20 -15.48
CA LEU A 49 -0.58 -1.11 -14.58
C LEU A 49 -0.77 -0.73 -13.10
N HIS A 50 -0.72 0.55 -12.76
CA HIS A 50 -1.03 1.03 -11.41
C HIS A 50 -2.53 0.87 -11.05
N HIS A 51 -3.41 0.94 -12.04
CA HIS A 51 -4.85 0.76 -11.87
C HIS A 51 -5.28 -0.70 -11.89
N GLN A 52 -4.41 -1.65 -12.27
CA GLN A 52 -4.73 -3.06 -12.15
C GLN A 52 -4.97 -3.33 -10.66
N PRO A 53 -6.24 -3.51 -10.24
CA PRO A 53 -6.55 -3.66 -8.84
C PRO A 53 -5.98 -5.01 -8.46
N GLN A 54 -4.98 -5.03 -7.59
CA GLN A 54 -4.60 -6.29 -6.95
C GLN A 54 -5.85 -6.84 -6.28
N THR A 55 -6.35 -7.97 -6.77
CA THR A 55 -7.56 -8.60 -6.23
C THR A 55 -7.17 -9.68 -5.24
N CYS A 56 -7.84 -9.74 -4.12
CA CYS A 56 -7.76 -10.86 -3.19
C CYS A 56 -9.14 -11.28 -2.71
N THR A 57 -9.24 -12.43 -2.07
CA THR A 57 -10.47 -12.89 -1.41
C THR A 57 -10.43 -12.58 0.08
N LEU A 58 -11.59 -12.49 0.71
CA LEU A 58 -11.69 -12.36 2.16
C LEU A 58 -11.03 -13.55 2.89
N SER A 59 -11.14 -14.75 2.33
CA SER A 59 -10.47 -15.95 2.87
C SER A 59 -8.95 -15.81 2.89
N GLN A 60 -8.35 -15.19 1.85
CA GLN A 60 -6.91 -14.89 1.85
C GLN A 60 -6.55 -13.86 2.93
N CYS A 61 -7.43 -12.90 3.21
CA CYS A 61 -7.22 -11.96 4.31
C CYS A 61 -7.22 -12.65 5.68
N PHE A 62 -8.12 -13.63 5.91
CA PHE A 62 -8.11 -14.42 7.14
C PHE A 62 -6.84 -15.27 7.27
N GLN A 63 -6.43 -15.94 6.21
CA GLN A 63 -5.17 -16.70 6.19
C GLN A 63 -3.96 -15.84 6.53
N LEU A 64 -3.91 -14.60 6.05
CA LEU A 64 -2.86 -13.65 6.40
C LEU A 64 -2.96 -13.20 7.86
N TYR A 65 -4.18 -12.96 8.35
CA TYR A 65 -4.41 -12.52 9.72
C TYR A 65 -4.03 -13.57 10.77
N THR A 66 -4.20 -14.85 10.46
CA THR A 66 -3.85 -15.96 11.36
C THR A 66 -2.48 -16.57 11.04
N LYS A 67 -1.71 -15.96 10.13
CA LYS A 67 -0.37 -16.42 9.80
C LYS A 67 0.57 -16.14 10.97
N GLU A 68 1.51 -17.06 11.20
CA GLU A 68 2.62 -16.80 12.13
C GLU A 68 3.48 -15.63 11.61
N GLU A 69 3.67 -14.63 12.47
CA GLU A 69 4.49 -13.46 12.20
C GLU A 69 5.65 -13.40 13.18
N GLN A 70 6.84 -13.03 12.69
CA GLN A 70 8.00 -12.74 13.54
C GLN A 70 7.87 -11.32 14.07
N LEU A 71 8.04 -11.14 15.38
CA LEU A 71 8.00 -9.81 15.98
C LEU A 71 9.14 -8.95 15.41
N ALA A 72 8.87 -7.67 15.18
CA ALA A 72 9.93 -6.72 14.88
C ALA A 72 10.88 -6.61 16.09
N PRO A 73 12.15 -6.20 15.90
CA PRO A 73 13.07 -6.01 17.01
C PRO A 73 12.53 -5.05 18.08
N ASP A 74 11.81 -4.00 17.65
CA ASP A 74 11.19 -3.01 18.53
C ASP A 74 9.95 -3.54 19.27
N ASP A 75 9.34 -4.63 18.76
CA ASP A 75 8.18 -5.32 19.35
C ASP A 75 8.59 -6.62 20.06
N ALA A 76 9.89 -6.81 20.35
CA ALA A 76 10.39 -8.04 20.95
C ALA A 76 9.72 -8.33 22.30
N TRP A 77 9.33 -9.59 22.50
CA TRP A 77 8.70 -10.04 23.75
C TRP A 77 9.76 -10.32 24.81
N ARG A 78 9.58 -9.78 26.02
CA ARG A 78 10.39 -10.15 27.18
C ARG A 78 10.00 -11.51 27.75
N CYS A 79 10.83 -12.53 27.49
CA CYS A 79 10.62 -13.89 27.98
C CYS A 79 10.59 -13.93 29.53
N PRO A 80 9.53 -14.49 30.15
CA PRO A 80 9.41 -14.54 31.62
C PRO A 80 10.43 -15.49 32.26
N HIS A 81 10.98 -16.44 31.51
CA HIS A 81 12.01 -17.38 31.98
C HIS A 81 13.42 -16.78 31.81
N CYS A 82 13.79 -16.35 30.61
CA CYS A 82 15.11 -15.82 30.30
C CYS A 82 15.33 -14.38 30.82
N LYS A 83 14.25 -13.65 31.14
CA LYS A 83 14.24 -12.22 31.54
C LYS A 83 14.83 -11.25 30.51
N GLN A 84 15.02 -11.69 29.27
CA GLN A 84 15.57 -10.94 28.15
C GLN A 84 14.50 -10.72 27.06
N LEU A 85 14.69 -9.68 26.24
CA LEU A 85 13.91 -9.46 25.02
C LEU A 85 14.28 -10.56 24.01
N GLN A 86 13.26 -11.18 23.44
CA GLN A 86 13.38 -12.24 22.45
C GLN A 86 12.52 -11.86 21.25
N GLN A 87 13.11 -11.97 20.06
CA GLN A 87 12.39 -11.81 18.82
C GLN A 87 11.68 -13.13 18.50
N GLY A 88 10.58 -13.37 19.21
CA GLY A 88 9.75 -14.55 19.03
C GLY A 88 8.77 -14.41 17.86
N SER A 89 8.07 -15.51 17.57
CA SER A 89 6.92 -15.48 16.68
C SER A 89 5.60 -15.39 17.45
N ILE A 90 4.61 -14.77 16.83
CA ILE A 90 3.24 -14.67 17.30
C ILE A 90 2.30 -15.23 16.22
N THR A 91 1.37 -16.07 16.64
CA THR A 91 0.30 -16.58 15.78
C THR A 91 -1.03 -16.24 16.43
N LEU A 92 -1.91 -15.62 15.66
CA LEU A 92 -3.26 -15.30 16.09
C LEU A 92 -4.23 -16.36 15.55
N SER A 93 -5.19 -16.78 16.37
CA SER A 93 -6.26 -17.69 15.96
C SER A 93 -7.63 -17.19 16.42
N LEU A 94 -8.67 -17.60 15.71
CA LEU A 94 -10.06 -17.39 16.11
C LEU A 94 -10.53 -18.67 16.82
N TRP A 95 -11.03 -18.57 18.05
CA TRP A 95 -11.46 -19.74 18.81
C TRP A 95 -12.97 -19.98 18.74
N THR A 96 -13.74 -18.89 18.82
CA THR A 96 -15.20 -18.89 18.68
C THR A 96 -15.62 -17.62 17.94
N LEU A 97 -16.79 -17.68 17.30
CA LEU A 97 -17.36 -16.54 16.58
C LEU A 97 -18.59 -15.99 17.29
N PRO A 98 -18.78 -14.67 17.31
CA PRO A 98 -19.99 -14.05 17.80
C PRO A 98 -21.14 -14.23 16.78
N ASP A 99 -22.40 -14.11 17.25
CA ASP A 99 -23.59 -14.12 16.39
C ASP A 99 -23.57 -12.98 15.35
N VAL A 100 -22.93 -11.86 15.70
CA VAL A 100 -22.71 -10.71 14.81
C VAL A 100 -21.21 -10.49 14.65
N LEU A 101 -20.66 -10.93 13.52
CA LEU A 101 -19.25 -10.75 13.18
C LEU A 101 -19.02 -9.44 12.41
N ILE A 102 -18.23 -8.53 13.00
CA ILE A 102 -17.81 -7.28 12.35
C ILE A 102 -16.41 -7.46 11.77
N ILE A 103 -16.27 -7.28 10.46
CA ILE A 103 -14.99 -7.43 9.76
C ILE A 103 -14.48 -6.06 9.31
N HIS A 104 -13.34 -5.64 9.86
CA HIS A 104 -12.66 -4.41 9.45
C HIS A 104 -11.49 -4.71 8.51
N LEU A 105 -11.55 -4.17 7.29
CA LEU A 105 -10.44 -4.22 6.34
C LEU A 105 -9.45 -3.08 6.64
N LYS A 106 -8.26 -3.40 7.18
CA LYS A 106 -7.19 -2.44 7.50
C LYS A 106 -6.54 -1.87 6.23
N ARG A 107 -7.24 -0.93 5.58
CA ARG A 107 -6.81 -0.32 4.29
C ARG A 107 -5.85 0.84 4.43
N PHE A 108 -5.80 1.47 5.60
CA PHE A 108 -4.98 2.65 5.81
C PHE A 108 -3.66 2.26 6.47
N ARG A 109 -2.56 2.69 5.86
CA ARG A 109 -1.22 2.59 6.46
C ARG A 109 -0.54 3.95 6.43
N GLN A 110 0.32 4.18 7.42
CA GLN A 110 1.19 5.33 7.47
C GLN A 110 2.62 4.87 7.18
N GLU A 111 3.31 5.59 6.30
CA GLU A 111 4.68 5.34 5.89
C GLU A 111 5.43 6.67 5.96
N GLY A 112 6.12 6.90 7.08
CA GLY A 112 6.63 8.22 7.46
C GLY A 112 5.49 9.25 7.57
N ASP A 113 5.63 10.37 6.86
CA ASP A 113 4.60 11.43 6.81
C ASP A 113 3.46 11.13 5.81
N ARG A 114 3.58 10.09 4.99
CA ARG A 114 2.57 9.75 3.98
C ARG A 114 1.53 8.81 4.54
N ARG A 115 0.25 9.18 4.39
CA ARG A 115 -0.88 8.27 4.58
C ARG A 115 -1.28 7.66 3.25
N MET A 116 -1.41 6.34 3.21
CA MET A 116 -1.82 5.59 2.02
C MET A 116 -3.08 4.80 2.29
N LYS A 117 -3.94 4.69 1.26
CA LYS A 117 -5.12 3.82 1.26
C LYS A 117 -4.94 2.71 0.23
N LEU A 118 -4.99 1.46 0.68
CA LEU A 118 -4.99 0.27 -0.16
C LEU A 118 -6.29 0.20 -0.97
N GLN A 119 -6.15 0.18 -2.30
CA GLN A 119 -7.26 0.11 -3.27
C GLN A 119 -7.54 -1.33 -3.76
N ASN A 120 -6.93 -2.34 -3.15
CA ASN A 120 -7.13 -3.73 -3.52
C ASN A 120 -8.60 -4.13 -3.42
N MET A 121 -9.12 -4.75 -4.49
CA MET A 121 -10.48 -5.28 -4.50
C MET A 121 -10.52 -6.56 -3.68
N VAL A 122 -11.28 -6.55 -2.59
CA VAL A 122 -11.49 -7.74 -1.76
C VAL A 122 -12.80 -8.38 -2.18
N LYS A 123 -12.74 -9.60 -2.73
CA LYS A 123 -13.90 -10.41 -3.07
C LYS A 123 -14.40 -11.11 -1.80
N PHE A 124 -15.67 -10.91 -1.47
CA PHE A 124 -16.33 -11.53 -0.32
C PHE A 124 -17.74 -11.99 -0.73
N PRO A 125 -18.27 -13.06 -0.11
CA PRO A 125 -19.64 -13.49 -0.34
C PRO A 125 -20.62 -12.50 0.30
N LEU A 126 -21.75 -12.25 -0.36
CA LEU A 126 -22.85 -11.45 0.22
C LEU A 126 -23.71 -12.29 1.18
N SER A 127 -23.70 -13.61 1.00
CA SER A 127 -24.46 -14.59 1.79
C SER A 127 -23.66 -15.88 1.90
N GLY A 128 -23.81 -16.60 3.01
CA GLY A 128 -23.15 -17.90 3.20
C GLY A 128 -21.63 -17.79 3.35
N LEU A 129 -21.15 -16.81 4.15
CA LEU A 129 -19.75 -16.79 4.55
C LEU A 129 -19.46 -17.99 5.44
N ASP A 130 -18.68 -18.94 4.94
CA ASP A 130 -18.20 -20.09 5.70
C ASP A 130 -16.89 -19.74 6.42
N MET A 131 -16.94 -19.78 7.75
CA MET A 131 -15.79 -19.52 8.63
C MET A 131 -15.19 -20.79 9.22
N THR A 132 -15.75 -21.98 8.97
CA THR A 132 -15.23 -23.26 9.48
C THR A 132 -13.74 -23.49 9.18
N PRO A 133 -13.16 -23.05 8.05
CA PRO A 133 -11.72 -23.20 7.80
C PRO A 133 -10.81 -22.30 8.65
N HIS A 134 -11.35 -21.32 9.36
CA HIS A 134 -10.61 -20.24 10.03
C HIS A 134 -10.81 -20.21 11.56
N VAL A 135 -11.57 -21.17 12.11
CA VAL A 135 -11.90 -21.32 13.54
C VAL A 135 -11.38 -22.66 14.04
#